data_AF-A0A4C1ZYJ8-F1
#
_entry.id   AF-A0A4C1ZYJ8-F1
#
_cell.length_a   1.000
_cell.length_b   1.000
_cell.length_c   1.000
_cell.angle_alpha   90.00
_cell.angle_beta   90.00
_cell.angle_gamma   90.00
#
_symmetry.space_group_name_H-M   'P 1'
#
loop_
_entity.id
_entity.type
_entity.pdbx_description
1 polymer ?
#
loop_
_entity_poly.entity_id
_entity_poly.type
_entity_poly.pdbx_seq_one_letter_code
_entity_poly.pdbx_strand_id
1 'polypeptide(L)'
;MIIYDFKCNLTDQHSLAWLGSAFGDEAPCKTTIYNWFSEYKRGCVNLGDEFRDGRPSTAVNNKNIDSVRRMIERDRHMTYHAIWASLGIGMSQILSIIHKNLGMKKPCLQWIPHKLTKTHKTDRVTW
;
A
#
# COMPACT_ATOMS: atom_id res chain seq x y z
N MET A 1 -8.38 -20.18 -18.87
CA MET A 1 -8.53 -21.03 -20.07
C MET A 1 -7.23 -21.73 -20.46
N ILE A 2 -6.10 -21.03 -20.60
CA ILE A 2 -4.80 -21.65 -20.92
C ILE A 2 -4.40 -22.76 -19.91
N ILE A 3 -4.60 -22.54 -18.60
CA ILE A 3 -4.33 -23.58 -17.58
C ILE A 3 -5.23 -24.81 -17.74
N TYR A 4 -6.47 -24.64 -18.21
CA TYR A 4 -7.38 -25.75 -18.45
C TYR A 4 -6.86 -26.57 -19.65
N ASP A 5 -6.48 -25.91 -20.74
CA ASP A 5 -5.94 -26.57 -21.93
C ASP A 5 -4.68 -27.36 -21.59
N PHE A 6 -3.79 -26.76 -20.79
CA PHE A 6 -2.59 -27.43 -20.29
C PHE A 6 -2.93 -28.67 -19.45
N LYS A 7 -3.91 -28.57 -18.52
CA LYS A 7 -4.38 -29.71 -17.71
C LYS A 7 -5.06 -30.80 -18.55
N CYS A 8 -5.65 -30.44 -19.68
CA CYS A 8 -6.21 -31.37 -20.66
C CYS A 8 -5.14 -31.99 -21.57
N ASN A 9 -3.85 -31.74 -21.32
CA ASN A 9 -2.72 -32.21 -22.14
C ASN A 9 -2.78 -31.74 -23.59
N LEU A 10 -3.42 -30.59 -23.86
CA LEU A 10 -3.34 -29.96 -25.17
C LEU A 10 -1.95 -29.37 -25.39
N THR A 11 -1.52 -29.31 -26.65
CA THR A 11 -0.30 -28.58 -27.03
C THR A 11 -0.58 -27.09 -27.06
N ASP A 12 0.48 -26.29 -26.88
CA ASP A 12 0.43 -24.82 -27.00
C ASP A 12 -0.10 -24.36 -28.36
N GLN A 13 0.25 -25.05 -29.45
CA GLN A 13 -0.27 -24.81 -30.79
C GLN A 13 -1.78 -25.08 -30.92
N HIS A 14 -2.27 -26.17 -30.34
CA HIS A 14 -3.70 -26.48 -30.33
C HIS A 14 -4.49 -25.48 -29.49
N SER A 15 -3.96 -25.12 -28.31
CA SER A 15 -4.54 -24.09 -27.45
C SER A 15 -4.62 -22.75 -28.18
N LEU A 16 -3.58 -22.33 -28.89
CA LEU A 16 -3.58 -21.10 -29.72
C LEU A 16 -4.70 -21.10 -30.77
N ALA A 17 -4.81 -22.17 -31.54
CA ALA A 17 -5.83 -22.27 -32.59
C ALA A 17 -7.26 -22.27 -32.00
N TRP A 18 -7.45 -23.02 -30.91
CA TRP A 18 -8.73 -23.11 -30.23
C TRP A 18 -9.14 -21.78 -29.57
N LEU A 19 -8.21 -21.13 -28.85
CA LEU A 19 -8.39 -19.80 -28.26
C LEU A 19 -8.73 -18.75 -29.33
N GLY A 20 -8.01 -18.75 -30.45
CA GLY A 20 -8.27 -17.85 -31.57
C GLY A 20 -9.65 -18.09 -32.20
N SER A 21 -10.07 -19.35 -32.36
CA SER A 21 -11.40 -19.66 -32.89
C SER A 21 -12.54 -19.29 -31.93
N ALA A 22 -12.32 -19.40 -30.62
CA ALA A 22 -13.37 -19.17 -29.62
C ALA A 22 -13.52 -17.68 -29.24
N PHE A 23 -12.42 -16.92 -29.23
CA PHE A 23 -12.39 -15.53 -28.73
C PHE A 23 -12.02 -14.49 -29.79
N GLY A 24 -11.59 -14.91 -30.99
CA GLY A 24 -11.23 -13.99 -32.08
C GLY A 24 -10.18 -12.96 -31.64
N ASP A 25 -10.50 -11.68 -31.80
CA ASP A 25 -9.61 -10.57 -31.45
C ASP A 25 -9.40 -10.38 -29.94
N GLU A 26 -10.28 -10.92 -29.09
CA GLU A 26 -10.13 -10.91 -27.64
C GLU A 26 -9.24 -12.06 -27.13
N ALA A 27 -8.79 -12.94 -28.02
CA ALA A 27 -7.92 -14.04 -27.64
C ALA A 27 -6.56 -13.53 -27.13
N PRO A 28 -5.98 -14.19 -26.10
CA PRO A 28 -4.60 -13.93 -25.70
C PRO A 28 -3.65 -14.08 -26.88
N CYS A 29 -2.70 -13.15 -27.00
CA CYS A 29 -1.73 -13.22 -28.08
C CYS A 29 -0.86 -14.48 -27.97
N LYS A 30 -0.29 -14.89 -29.11
CA LYS A 30 0.59 -16.04 -29.25
C LYS A 30 1.63 -16.11 -28.11
N THR A 31 2.37 -15.02 -27.90
CA THR A 31 3.43 -14.93 -26.89
C THR A 31 2.93 -15.22 -25.48
N THR A 32 1.76 -14.70 -25.10
CA THR A 32 1.15 -14.93 -23.78
C THR A 32 0.87 -16.42 -23.58
N ILE A 33 0.34 -17.11 -24.59
CA ILE A 33 0.03 -18.55 -24.50
C ILE A 33 1.31 -19.37 -24.32
N TYR A 34 2.34 -19.16 -25.14
CA TYR A 34 3.61 -19.89 -25.01
C TYR A 34 4.33 -19.61 -23.67
N ASN A 35 4.29 -18.38 -23.18
CA ASN A 35 4.88 -18.03 -21.89
C ASN A 35 4.17 -18.77 -20.75
N TRP A 36 2.84 -18.75 -20.71
CA TRP A 36 2.08 -19.49 -19.70
C TRP A 36 2.30 -21.00 -19.78
N PHE A 37 2.34 -21.60 -20.97
CA PHE A 37 2.66 -23.02 -21.14
C PHE A 37 4.07 -23.36 -20.62
N SER A 38 5.04 -22.46 -20.82
CA SER A 38 6.39 -22.60 -20.27
C SER A 38 6.40 -22.53 -18.74
N GLU A 39 5.66 -21.60 -18.14
CA GLU A 39 5.52 -21.46 -16.68
C GLU A 39 4.80 -22.66 -16.05
N TYR A 40 3.76 -23.19 -16.69
CA TYR A 40 3.08 -24.41 -16.22
C TYR A 40 3.98 -25.64 -16.29
N LYS A 41 4.80 -25.78 -17.35
CA LYS A 41 5.84 -26.83 -17.42
C LYS A 41 6.90 -26.70 -16.33
N ARG A 42 7.16 -25.48 -15.84
CA ARG A 42 8.04 -25.20 -14.70
C ARG A 42 7.40 -25.45 -13.33
N GLY A 43 6.13 -25.83 -13.29
CA GLY A 43 5.40 -26.13 -12.06
C GLY A 43 4.75 -24.90 -11.41
N CYS A 44 4.63 -23.77 -12.12
CA CYS A 44 3.87 -22.62 -11.61
C CYS A 44 2.38 -22.96 -11.56
N VAL A 45 1.74 -22.85 -10.38
CA VAL A 45 0.29 -23.11 -10.21
C VAL A 45 -0.49 -21.82 -9.91
N ASN A 46 0.22 -20.73 -9.61
CA ASN A 46 -0.40 -19.46 -9.27
C ASN A 46 -0.90 -18.75 -10.55
N LEU A 47 -2.17 -18.35 -10.54
CA LEU A 47 -2.81 -17.57 -11.61
C LEU A 47 -2.83 -16.08 -11.30
N GLY A 48 -2.50 -15.68 -10.08
CA GLY A 48 -2.39 -14.28 -9.69
C GLY A 48 -1.17 -13.64 -10.34
N ASP A 49 -1.28 -12.34 -10.65
CA ASP A 49 -0.11 -11.53 -10.98
C ASP A 49 0.90 -11.62 -9.83
N GLU A 50 2.18 -11.76 -10.20
CA GLU A 50 3.26 -11.56 -9.24
C GLU A 50 3.21 -10.14 -8.69
N PHE A 51 3.83 -9.95 -7.52
CA PHE A 51 3.93 -8.62 -6.93
C PHE A 51 4.62 -7.67 -7.91
N ARG A 52 3.87 -6.69 -8.40
CA ARG A 52 4.41 -5.65 -9.28
C ARG A 52 4.81 -4.46 -8.42
N ASP A 53 6.11 -4.19 -8.35
CA ASP A 53 6.58 -2.92 -7.82
C ASP A 53 6.07 -1.78 -8.72
N GLY A 54 5.13 -1.01 -8.18
CA GLY A 54 4.70 0.24 -8.80
C GLY A 54 5.81 1.29 -8.75
N ARG A 55 5.61 2.42 -9.43
CA ARG A 55 6.54 3.56 -9.31
C ARG A 55 6.64 3.98 -7.84
N PRO A 56 7.85 3.99 -7.23
CA PRO A 56 8.01 4.47 -5.86
C PRO A 56 7.56 5.92 -5.75
N SER A 57 6.73 6.20 -4.74
CA SER A 57 6.31 7.57 -4.46
C SER A 57 7.53 8.41 -4.08
N THR A 58 7.91 9.39 -4.92
CA THR A 58 9.10 10.22 -4.72
C THR A 58 9.09 10.97 -3.38
N ALA A 59 7.90 11.24 -2.82
CA ALA A 59 7.78 11.93 -1.55
C ALA A 59 7.73 11.01 -0.32
N VAL A 60 7.51 9.70 -0.48
CA VAL A 60 7.58 8.74 0.63
C VAL A 60 9.00 8.19 0.68
N ASN A 61 9.93 9.05 1.09
CA ASN A 61 11.32 8.68 1.31
C ASN A 61 11.64 8.69 2.82
N ASN A 62 12.72 8.02 3.23
CA ASN A 62 13.09 7.92 4.65
C ASN A 62 13.32 9.29 5.30
N LYS A 63 13.90 10.26 4.57
CA LYS A 63 14.12 11.62 5.09
C LYS A 63 12.81 12.33 5.45
N ASN A 64 11.80 12.19 4.61
CA ASN A 64 10.49 12.78 4.80
C ASN A 64 9.74 12.06 5.94
N ILE A 65 9.83 10.73 6.00
CA ILE A 65 9.25 9.94 7.09
C ILE A 65 9.83 10.39 8.44
N ASP A 66 11.16 10.51 8.54
CA ASP A 66 11.84 10.94 9.76
C ASP A 66 11.54 12.40 10.13
N SER A 67 11.39 13.26 9.12
CA SER A 67 11.02 14.66 9.33
C SER A 67 9.60 14.78 9.88
N VAL A 68 8.64 14.08 9.28
CA VAL A 68 7.26 14.02 9.77
C VAL A 68 7.19 13.45 11.19
N ARG A 69 7.95 12.40 11.49
CA ARG A 69 8.05 11.83 12.84
C ARG A 69 8.51 12.89 13.85
N ARG A 70 9.64 13.55 13.58
CA ARG A 70 10.21 14.58 14.47
C ARG A 70 9.27 15.76 14.67
N MET A 71 8.55 16.17 13.62
CA MET A 71 7.53 17.21 13.72
C MET A 71 6.43 16.81 14.71
N ILE A 72 5.86 15.60 14.58
CA ILE A 72 4.79 15.11 15.47
C ILE A 72 5.29 14.89 16.91
N GLU A 73 6.52 14.42 17.09
CA GLU A 73 7.12 14.25 18.42
C GLU A 73 7.32 15.59 19.14
N ARG A 74 7.67 16.65 18.39
CA ARG A 74 7.84 18.01 18.94
C ARG A 74 6.51 18.65 19.33
N ASP A 75 5.47 18.48 18.51
CA ASP A 75 4.13 18.94 18.83
C ASP A 75 3.08 17.91 18.38
N ARG A 76 2.43 17.28 19.36
CA ARG A 76 1.38 16.28 19.11
C ARG A 76 0.11 16.88 18.50
N HIS A 77 -0.04 18.20 18.49
CA HIS A 77 -1.17 18.90 17.88
C HIS A 77 -0.90 19.33 16.43
N MET A 78 0.23 18.91 15.85
CA MET A 78 0.60 19.19 14.47
C MET A 78 -0.55 18.87 13.50
N THR A 79 -0.90 19.84 12.66
CA THR A 79 -1.92 19.66 11.63
C THR A 79 -1.28 19.18 10.33
N TYR A 80 -2.07 18.50 9.49
CA TYR A 80 -1.62 18.10 8.15
C TYR A 80 -1.16 19.30 7.30
N HIS A 81 -1.83 20.45 7.42
CA HIS A 81 -1.45 21.67 6.71
C HIS A 81 -0.10 22.22 7.17
N ALA A 82 0.22 22.15 8.47
CA ALA A 82 1.53 22.57 8.96
C ALA A 82 2.67 21.69 8.42
N ILE A 83 2.42 20.38 8.30
CA ILE A 83 3.36 19.43 7.69
C ILE A 83 3.54 19.74 6.20
N TRP A 84 2.44 19.96 5.48
CA TRP A 84 2.47 20.37 4.07
C TRP A 84 3.25 21.66 3.88
N ALA A 85 2.98 22.70 4.68
CA ALA A 85 3.68 23.98 4.58
C ALA A 85 5.18 23.86 4.86
N SER A 86 5.60 22.90 5.69
CA SER A 86 7.00 22.71 6.05
C SER A 86 7.78 21.86 5.03
N LEU A 87 7.14 20.85 4.44
CA LEU A 87 7.82 19.84 3.61
C LEU A 87 7.43 19.89 2.13
N GLY A 88 6.36 20.61 1.77
CA GLY A 88 5.84 20.67 0.39
C GLY A 88 5.30 19.34 -0.14
N ILE A 89 5.05 18.36 0.74
CA ILE A 89 4.61 17.00 0.37
C ILE A 89 3.09 16.98 0.18
N GLY A 90 2.59 16.31 -0.85
CA GLY A 90 1.15 16.21 -1.10
C GLY A 90 0.37 15.58 0.07
N MET A 91 -0.86 16.05 0.29
CA MET A 91 -1.70 15.63 1.42
C MET A 91 -1.88 14.11 1.53
N SER A 92 -2.11 13.45 0.39
CA SER A 92 -2.25 11.99 0.31
C SER A 92 -0.99 11.25 0.77
N GLN A 93 0.19 11.80 0.45
CA GLN A 93 1.47 11.22 0.85
C GLN A 93 1.71 11.43 2.35
N ILE A 94 1.39 12.61 2.89
CA ILE A 94 1.45 12.86 4.35
C ILE A 94 0.57 11.85 5.10
N LEU A 95 -0.65 11.62 4.60
CA LEU A 95 -1.59 10.67 5.19
C LEU A 95 -1.04 9.24 5.12
N SER A 96 -0.45 8.84 4.00
CA SER A 96 0.25 7.56 3.86
C SER A 96 1.42 7.43 4.85
N ILE A 97 2.25 8.47 4.99
CA ILE A 97 3.40 8.46 5.91
C ILE A 97 2.92 8.26 7.35
N ILE A 98 1.91 9.01 7.79
CA ILE A 98 1.41 8.97 9.17
C ILE A 98 0.76 7.61 9.48
N HIS A 99 -0.15 7.14 8.62
CA HIS A 99 -0.93 5.93 8.93
C HIS A 99 -0.25 4.63 8.50
N LYS A 100 0.39 4.58 7.32
CA LYS A 100 0.98 3.34 6.78
C LYS A 100 2.43 3.16 7.22
N ASN A 101 3.26 4.21 7.16
CA ASN A 101 4.69 4.08 7.48
C ASN A 101 4.98 4.25 8.98
N LEU A 102 4.33 5.20 9.65
CA LEU A 102 4.51 5.45 11.08
C LEU A 102 3.51 4.71 11.96
N GLY A 103 2.41 4.19 11.40
CA GLY A 103 1.38 3.47 12.16
C GLY A 103 0.64 4.33 13.18
N MET A 104 0.71 5.66 13.06
CA MET A 104 0.15 6.59 14.03
C MET A 104 -1.34 6.83 13.76
N LYS A 105 -2.11 7.01 14.84
CA LYS A 105 -3.51 7.39 14.80
C LYS A 105 -3.69 8.71 15.54
N LYS A 106 -4.68 9.51 15.14
CA LYS A 106 -5.04 10.73 15.87
C LYS A 106 -5.99 10.36 17.02
N PRO A 107 -5.54 10.38 18.29
CA PRO A 107 -6.46 10.22 19.40
C PRO A 107 -7.32 11.48 19.57
N CYS A 108 -8.57 11.29 19.99
CA CYS A 108 -9.36 12.41 20.50
C CYS A 108 -8.73 12.87 21.82
N LEU A 109 -8.54 14.18 21.97
CA LEU A 109 -8.09 14.75 23.24
C LEU A 109 -9.18 14.53 24.30
N GLN A 110 -8.77 14.15 25.51
CA GLN A 110 -9.69 14.03 26.62
C GLN A 110 -10.06 15.42 27.13
N TRP A 111 -11.35 15.65 27.36
CA TRP A 111 -11.81 16.90 27.97
C TRP A 111 -11.37 16.95 29.43
N ILE A 112 -10.72 18.05 29.82
CA ILE A 112 -10.26 18.28 31.19
C ILE A 112 -11.19 19.33 31.81
N PRO A 113 -11.94 19.02 32.89
CA PRO A 113 -12.94 19.91 33.44
C PRO A 113 -12.42 21.27 33.91
N HIS A 114 -11.25 21.26 34.54
CA HIS A 114 -10.66 22.46 35.13
C HIS A 114 -9.15 22.50 34.91
N LYS A 115 -8.65 23.70 34.67
CA LYS A 115 -7.21 23.97 34.65
C LYS A 115 -6.70 24.08 36.09
N LEU A 116 -6.14 22.98 36.61
CA LEU A 116 -5.63 22.93 37.98
C LEU A 116 -4.37 23.79 38.16
N THR A 117 -4.32 24.53 39.27
CA THR A 117 -3.12 25.21 39.74
C THR A 117 -2.14 24.21 40.35
N LYS A 118 -0.89 24.63 40.61
CA LYS A 118 0.12 23.76 41.24
C LYS A 118 -0.33 23.28 42.62
N THR A 119 -0.92 24.15 43.43
CA THR A 119 -1.45 23.82 44.76
C THR A 119 -2.53 22.74 44.68
N HIS A 120 -3.54 22.90 43.82
CA HIS A 120 -4.59 21.90 43.62
C HIS A 120 -4.06 20.52 43.19
N LYS A 121 -2.93 20.48 42.48
CA LYS A 121 -2.29 19.21 42.09
C LYS A 121 -1.59 18.56 43.28
N THR A 122 -0.87 19.34 44.09
CA THR A 122 -0.20 18.83 45.30
C THR A 122 -1.22 18.25 46.27
N ASP A 123 -2.27 19.02 46.58
CA ASP A 123 -3.29 18.61 47.55
C ASP A 123 -3.93 17.28 47.15
N ARG A 124 -4.25 17.10 45.86
CA ARG A 124 -4.85 15.85 45.34
C ARG A 124 -3.95 14.62 45.40
N VAL A 125 -2.63 14.80 45.42
CA VAL A 125 -1.67 13.68 45.50
C VAL A 125 -1.37 13.32 46.96
N THR A 126 -1.51 14.27 47.87
CA THR A 126 -1.24 14.10 49.31
C THR A 126 -2.45 13.65 50.14
N TRP A 127 -3.65 13.61 49.54
CA TRP A 127 -4.87 13.02 50.11
C TRP A 127 -4.84 11.49 50.00
#